data_AF-D8F5D1-F1
#
_entry.id   AF-D8F5D1-F1
#
_cell.length_a   1.000
_cell.length_b   1.000
_cell.length_c   1.000
_cell.angle_alpha   90.00
_cell.angle_beta   90.00
_cell.angle_gamma   90.00
#
_symmetry.space_group_name_H-M   'P 1'
#
loop_
_entity.id
_entity.type
_entity.pdbx_description
1 polymer ?
#
loop_
_entity_poly.entity_id
_entity_poly.type
_entity_poly.pdbx_seq_one_letter_code
_entity_poly.pdbx_strand_id
1 'polypeptide(L)'
;MPLYLSFFGISFVLALLFTPLIRKLALRSGQVAVPRDNRWHRKETALLGGVGIFAAMSIAWLSGSLWAGWRIAGQPYLPMILCAAGIFLLGLADDIFNMDPQHKLAGQVIIAAILLFFGFRLGWTDSKTLDLFFSILWIVGITNAFNLLDNMDGLSGGIAFIAGAFLFLYHYLNPSPGSFSIPGLLLLSTYLGSILGFLVYNFNPASIFMGDAGSLFIGFVLACLTMTQNTSLANEETSFFHLLSVILIPVLILFIPILDTGFVSLMRKLFRRPISQGGRDHSSHRLVAIGFSEKKAVLVLYGFSVASGLLALALNHFNIGTSVVLIILYLLFILFFWIYLAKVKVYSEKSIISDHPSGGFTPLLIEMTYRRRLFEVLLDLVLITVAYYTAYLLRFEGAPGTNFDFFLKSLPIVIAGQILFFFLFGVYRGIWESTSLRDLITYGKAITAGTIAPILLLLFLYRFYSFSRAVFVIYWGLMLMFVSVTRLSFRAVG
;
A
#
# COMPACT_ATOMS: atom_id res chain seq x y z
N MET A 1 23.04 -15.60 -6.38
CA MET A 1 23.06 -14.89 -5.08
C MET A 1 24.33 -14.08 -4.83
N PRO A 2 25.56 -14.62 -4.95
CA PRO A 2 26.78 -13.89 -4.60
C PRO A 2 26.94 -12.56 -5.36
N LEU A 3 26.66 -12.58 -6.67
CA LEU A 3 26.71 -11.39 -7.53
C LEU A 3 25.86 -10.22 -6.99
N TYR A 4 24.60 -10.50 -6.65
CA TYR A 4 23.64 -9.51 -6.18
C TYR A 4 24.08 -8.91 -4.84
N LEU A 5 24.56 -9.75 -3.91
CA LEU A 5 25.09 -9.29 -2.63
C LEU A 5 26.34 -8.43 -2.78
N SER A 6 27.23 -8.76 -3.73
CA SER A 6 28.41 -7.95 -4.02
C SER A 6 28.05 -6.55 -4.50
N PHE A 7 27.13 -6.43 -5.48
CA PHE A 7 26.74 -5.11 -6.02
C PHE A 7 25.83 -4.32 -5.09
N PHE A 8 25.02 -5.00 -4.27
CA PHE A 8 24.38 -4.40 -3.11
C PHE A 8 25.41 -3.78 -2.16
N GLY A 9 26.43 -4.55 -1.77
CA GLY A 9 27.50 -4.11 -0.87
C GLY A 9 28.30 -2.93 -1.44
N ILE A 10 28.66 -2.98 -2.72
CA ILE A 10 29.34 -1.87 -3.42
C ILE A 10 28.48 -0.61 -3.37
N SER A 11 27.20 -0.70 -3.75
CA SER A 11 26.31 0.46 -3.74
C SER A 11 26.07 1.01 -2.33
N PHE A 12 26.01 0.13 -1.33
CA PHE A 12 25.91 0.50 0.08
C PHE A 12 27.12 1.27 0.56
N VAL A 13 28.33 0.77 0.27
CA VAL A 13 29.58 1.46 0.63
C VAL A 13 29.70 2.80 -0.09
N LEU A 14 29.37 2.86 -1.39
CA LEU A 14 29.38 4.12 -2.13
C LEU A 14 28.40 5.15 -1.52
N ALA A 15 27.18 4.75 -1.17
CA ALA A 15 26.23 5.64 -0.51
C ALA A 15 26.70 6.07 0.88
N LEU A 16 27.33 5.17 1.65
CA LEU A 16 27.95 5.50 2.93
C LEU A 16 29.06 6.54 2.81
N LEU A 17 29.81 6.53 1.71
CA LEU A 17 30.89 7.49 1.47
C LEU A 17 30.39 8.82 0.88
N PHE A 18 29.45 8.76 -0.08
CA PHE A 18 28.93 9.95 -0.75
C PHE A 18 28.00 10.78 0.13
N THR A 19 27.14 10.15 0.93
CA THR A 19 26.18 10.87 1.78
C THR A 19 26.85 11.89 2.73
N PRO A 20 27.91 11.56 3.50
CA PRO A 20 28.58 12.55 4.35
C PRO A 20 29.38 13.59 3.55
N LEU A 21 29.86 13.26 2.35
CA LEU A 21 30.51 14.23 1.45
C LEU A 21 29.49 15.28 0.97
N ILE A 22 28.35 14.83 0.46
CA ILE A 22 27.24 15.71 0.04
C ILE A 22 26.73 16.52 1.21
N ARG A 23 26.59 15.93 2.40
CA ARG A 23 26.24 16.66 3.62
C ARG A 23 27.19 17.82 3.90
N LYS A 24 28.51 17.61 3.81
CA LYS A 24 29.51 18.67 4.01
C LYS A 24 29.38 19.77 2.94
N LEU A 25 29.12 19.41 1.69
CA LEU A 25 28.93 20.37 0.61
C LEU A 25 27.66 21.20 0.81
N ALA A 26 26.54 20.55 1.14
CA ALA A 26 25.26 21.20 1.40
C ALA A 26 25.34 22.20 2.57
N LEU A 27 26.04 21.84 3.65
CA LEU A 27 26.29 22.74 4.78
C LEU A 27 27.17 23.94 4.36
N ARG A 28 28.18 23.74 3.50
CA ARG A 28 29.04 24.82 3.00
C ARG A 28 28.33 25.75 2.02
N SER A 29 27.40 25.22 1.23
CA SER A 29 26.64 25.99 0.24
C SER A 29 25.35 26.61 0.83
N GLY A 30 25.08 26.43 2.12
CA GLY A 30 23.87 26.95 2.78
C GLY A 30 22.58 26.22 2.39
N GLN A 31 22.67 25.05 1.76
CA GLN A 31 21.53 24.24 1.34
C GLN A 31 21.03 23.40 2.52
N VAL A 32 20.38 24.06 3.47
CA VAL A 32 19.91 23.47 4.73
C VAL A 32 18.42 23.73 4.95
N ALA A 33 17.73 22.74 5.51
CA ALA A 33 16.39 22.90 6.03
C ALA A 33 16.46 23.65 7.37
N VAL A 34 16.12 24.93 7.35
CA VAL A 34 16.05 25.76 8.56
C VAL A 34 14.81 25.37 9.38
N PRO A 35 14.96 25.16 10.71
CA PRO A 35 13.83 25.01 11.63
C PRO A 35 12.82 26.15 11.45
N ARG A 36 11.56 25.83 11.13
CA ARG A 36 10.44 26.77 11.25
C ARG A 36 9.64 26.38 12.49
N ASP A 37 9.02 27.35 13.19
CA ASP A 37 8.20 27.10 14.39
C ASP A 37 7.07 26.06 14.20
N ASN A 38 6.73 25.78 12.94
CA ASN A 38 5.77 24.78 12.49
C ASN A 38 6.42 23.50 11.91
N ARG A 39 7.68 23.19 12.22
CA ARG A 39 8.36 21.91 11.91
C ARG A 39 9.14 21.45 13.15
N TRP A 40 9.13 20.14 13.42
CA TRP A 40 9.61 19.54 14.67
C TRP A 40 11.14 19.50 14.82
N HIS A 41 11.89 19.90 13.79
CA HIS A 41 13.35 19.83 13.78
C HIS A 41 13.97 21.01 14.52
N ARG A 42 14.75 20.70 15.57
CA ARG A 42 15.43 21.70 16.41
C ARG A 42 16.83 22.08 15.89
N LYS A 43 17.30 21.47 14.80
CA LYS A 43 18.63 21.69 14.21
C LYS A 43 18.51 21.83 12.69
N GLU A 44 19.41 22.61 12.10
CA GLU A 44 19.57 22.67 10.65
C GLU A 44 19.99 21.30 10.11
N THR A 45 19.22 20.79 9.15
CA THR A 45 19.50 19.50 8.50
C THR A 45 19.87 19.74 7.05
N ALA A 46 20.96 19.13 6.57
CA ALA A 46 21.41 19.27 5.19
C ALA A 46 20.36 18.76 4.19
N LEU A 47 20.28 19.39 3.02
CA LEU A 47 19.46 18.94 1.89
C LEU A 47 20.31 18.19 0.85
N LEU A 48 19.69 17.75 -0.25
CA LEU A 48 20.35 17.15 -1.42
C LEU A 48 20.91 15.72 -1.24
N GLY A 49 20.46 14.99 -0.22
CA GLY A 49 20.86 13.61 0.01
C GLY A 49 20.63 12.67 -1.18
N GLY A 50 19.63 12.99 -2.03
CA GLY A 50 19.36 12.27 -3.27
C GLY A 50 20.54 12.18 -4.23
N VAL A 51 21.46 13.16 -4.23
CA VAL A 51 22.68 13.14 -5.05
C VAL A 51 23.55 11.93 -4.69
N GLY A 52 23.68 11.64 -3.39
CA GLY A 52 24.44 10.49 -2.90
C GLY A 52 23.82 9.16 -3.32
N ILE A 53 22.49 9.05 -3.24
CA ILE A 53 21.73 7.86 -3.65
C ILE A 53 21.91 7.62 -5.17
N PHE A 54 21.64 8.64 -5.98
CA PHE A 54 21.76 8.58 -7.43
C PHE A 54 23.15 8.19 -7.89
N ALA A 55 24.19 8.84 -7.36
CA ALA A 55 25.58 8.57 -7.72
C ALA A 55 26.01 7.15 -7.32
N ALA A 56 25.67 6.71 -6.10
CA ALA A 56 26.02 5.38 -5.62
C ALA A 56 25.37 4.27 -6.45
N MET A 57 24.05 4.39 -6.70
CA MET A 57 23.32 3.42 -7.51
C MET A 57 23.83 3.39 -8.95
N SER A 58 24.01 4.56 -9.59
CA SER A 58 24.41 4.64 -11.00
C SER A 58 25.81 4.05 -11.24
N ILE A 59 26.77 4.33 -10.35
CA ILE A 59 28.13 3.79 -10.44
C ILE A 59 28.13 2.27 -10.18
N ALA A 60 27.38 1.80 -9.18
CA ALA A 60 27.27 0.37 -8.88
C ALA A 60 26.56 -0.40 -10.01
N TRP A 61 25.50 0.17 -10.59
CA TRP A 61 24.80 -0.43 -11.73
C TRP A 61 25.68 -0.47 -12.97
N LEU A 62 26.40 0.60 -13.29
CA LEU A 62 27.27 0.65 -14.46
C LEU A 62 28.40 -0.39 -14.34
N SER A 63 29.07 -0.43 -13.19
CA SER A 63 30.14 -1.41 -12.93
C SER A 63 29.61 -2.85 -13.00
N GLY A 64 28.44 -3.13 -12.42
CA GLY A 64 27.82 -4.45 -12.50
C GLY A 64 27.38 -4.83 -13.90
N SER A 65 26.86 -3.87 -14.67
CA SER A 65 26.42 -4.08 -16.05
C SER A 65 27.59 -4.34 -17.00
N LEU A 66 28.73 -3.68 -16.78
CA LEU A 66 29.95 -3.95 -17.53
C LEU A 66 30.53 -5.32 -17.17
N TRP A 67 30.54 -5.67 -15.88
CA TRP A 67 31.04 -6.97 -15.40
C TRP A 67 30.18 -8.15 -15.89
N ALA A 68 28.85 -8.02 -15.84
CA ALA A 68 27.91 -9.05 -16.30
C ALA A 68 27.71 -9.08 -17.82
N GLY A 69 28.38 -8.19 -18.56
CA GLY A 69 28.27 -8.06 -20.01
C GLY A 69 27.23 -7.02 -20.43
N TRP A 70 27.70 -5.94 -21.06
CA TRP A 70 26.88 -4.77 -21.39
C TRP A 70 25.62 -5.08 -22.20
N ARG A 71 25.70 -5.96 -23.21
CA ARG A 71 24.55 -6.31 -24.07
C ARG A 71 23.41 -6.98 -23.29
N ILE A 72 23.75 -7.72 -22.24
CA ILE A 72 22.78 -8.50 -21.45
C ILE A 72 22.31 -7.65 -20.27
N ALA A 73 23.23 -7.01 -19.55
CA ALA A 73 22.94 -6.34 -18.28
C ALA A 73 22.72 -4.83 -18.39
N GLY A 74 23.48 -4.14 -19.23
CA GLY A 74 23.42 -2.68 -19.33
C GLY A 74 22.39 -2.19 -20.33
N GLN A 75 22.49 -2.65 -21.58
CA GLN A 75 21.71 -2.16 -22.71
C GLN A 75 20.18 -2.20 -22.48
N PRO A 76 19.58 -3.25 -21.89
CA PRO A 76 18.14 -3.27 -21.68
C PRO A 76 17.65 -2.22 -20.68
N TYR A 77 18.44 -1.90 -19.65
CA TYR A 77 18.05 -0.98 -18.57
C TYR A 77 18.60 0.43 -18.75
N LEU A 78 19.45 0.67 -19.75
CA LEU A 78 19.98 2.00 -20.05
C LEU A 78 18.88 3.07 -20.22
N PRO A 79 17.79 2.84 -20.98
CA PRO A 79 16.73 3.85 -21.10
C PRO A 79 16.10 4.22 -19.76
N MET A 80 15.92 3.23 -18.89
CA MET A 80 15.41 3.45 -17.53
C MET A 80 16.38 4.28 -16.69
N ILE A 81 17.69 3.99 -16.74
CA ILE A 81 18.70 4.77 -16.01
C ILE A 81 18.78 6.21 -16.51
N LEU A 82 18.69 6.43 -17.83
CA LEU A 82 18.66 7.78 -18.40
C LEU A 82 17.40 8.55 -18.00
N CYS A 83 16.23 7.91 -18.00
CA CYS A 83 15.00 8.52 -17.52
C CYS A 83 15.06 8.79 -16.00
N ALA A 84 15.63 7.88 -15.21
CA ALA A 84 15.83 8.08 -13.79
C ALA A 84 16.79 9.25 -13.50
N ALA A 85 17.84 9.41 -14.31
CA ALA A 85 18.69 10.60 -14.27
C ALA A 85 17.90 11.87 -14.62
N GLY A 86 17.02 11.82 -15.62
CA GLY A 86 16.10 12.92 -15.94
C GLY A 86 15.18 13.31 -14.79
N ILE A 87 14.59 12.33 -14.09
CA ILE A 87 13.73 12.57 -12.91
C ILE A 87 14.54 13.13 -11.75
N PHE A 88 15.74 12.59 -11.52
CA PHE A 88 16.67 13.11 -10.51
C PHE A 88 17.02 14.58 -10.80
N LEU A 89 17.34 14.93 -12.05
CA LEU A 89 17.63 16.30 -12.45
C LEU A 89 16.42 17.22 -12.32
N LEU A 90 15.22 16.74 -12.65
CA LEU A 90 13.97 17.47 -12.43
C LEU A 90 13.75 17.78 -10.94
N GLY A 91 13.95 16.79 -10.06
CA GLY A 91 13.85 16.99 -8.62
C GLY A 91 14.96 17.88 -8.06
N LEU A 92 16.18 17.78 -8.60
CA LEU A 92 17.30 18.65 -8.22
C LEU A 92 17.06 20.10 -8.65
N ALA A 93 16.50 20.30 -9.85
CA ALA A 93 16.08 21.63 -10.30
C ALA A 93 14.99 22.19 -9.39
N ASP A 94 14.04 21.35 -8.94
CA ASP A 94 13.02 21.78 -7.99
C ASP A 94 13.59 22.13 -6.62
N ASP A 95 14.52 21.34 -6.08
CA ASP A 95 15.21 21.63 -4.81
C ASP A 95 15.95 22.98 -4.85
N ILE A 96 16.44 23.40 -6.03
CA ILE A 96 17.23 24.64 -6.20
C ILE A 96 16.34 25.84 -6.55
N PHE A 97 15.37 25.66 -7.46
CA PHE A 97 14.59 26.75 -8.05
C PHE A 97 13.15 26.83 -7.54
N ASN A 98 12.68 25.85 -6.76
CA ASN A 98 11.33 25.76 -6.21
C ASN A 98 10.24 25.91 -7.29
N MET A 99 10.06 24.87 -8.11
CA MET A 99 9.17 24.91 -9.27
C MET A 99 7.70 24.77 -8.87
N ASP A 100 6.79 25.32 -9.70
CA ASP A 100 5.37 25.06 -9.50
C ASP A 100 5.03 23.58 -9.73
N PRO A 101 4.07 23.01 -8.98
CA PRO A 101 3.67 21.61 -9.11
C PRO A 101 3.27 21.18 -10.52
N GLN A 102 2.74 22.12 -11.33
CA GLN A 102 2.32 21.86 -12.71
C GLN A 102 3.52 21.56 -13.63
N HIS A 103 4.60 22.33 -13.50
CA HIS A 103 5.82 22.13 -14.28
C HIS A 103 6.52 20.83 -13.89
N LYS A 104 6.54 20.52 -12.59
CA LYS A 104 7.06 19.25 -12.07
C LYS A 104 6.27 18.06 -12.63
N LEU A 105 4.95 18.11 -12.61
CA LEU A 105 4.09 17.06 -13.15
C LEU A 105 4.30 16.90 -14.67
N ALA A 106 4.39 17.99 -15.42
CA ALA A 106 4.65 17.94 -16.86
C ALA A 106 5.99 17.26 -17.18
N GLY A 107 7.06 17.59 -16.44
CA GLY A 107 8.36 16.94 -16.58
C GLY A 107 8.31 15.43 -16.31
N GLN A 108 7.61 15.01 -15.26
CA GLN A 108 7.42 13.59 -14.94
C GLN A 108 6.67 12.85 -16.07
N VAL A 109 5.62 13.45 -16.62
CA VAL A 109 4.84 12.86 -17.72
C VAL A 109 5.69 12.72 -18.99
N ILE A 110 6.49 13.74 -19.34
CA ILE A 110 7.39 13.69 -20.50
C ILE A 110 8.39 12.55 -20.34
N ILE A 111 9.02 12.43 -19.17
CA ILE A 111 10.02 11.38 -18.91
C ILE A 111 9.38 9.99 -18.91
N ALA A 112 8.18 9.84 -18.32
CA ALA A 112 7.42 8.59 -18.37
C ALA A 112 7.06 8.19 -19.82
N ALA A 113 6.66 9.15 -20.66
CA ALA A 113 6.38 8.91 -22.07
C ALA A 113 7.62 8.45 -22.86
N ILE A 114 8.78 9.05 -22.59
CA ILE A 114 10.07 8.61 -23.18
C ILE A 114 10.37 7.17 -22.76
N LEU A 115 10.19 6.81 -21.49
CA LEU A 115 10.44 5.44 -21.03
C LEU A 115 9.51 4.43 -21.73
N LEU A 116 8.23 4.76 -21.87
CA LEU A 116 7.23 3.95 -22.56
C LEU A 116 7.55 3.75 -24.04
N PHE A 117 8.15 4.75 -24.69
CA PHE A 117 8.65 4.64 -26.06
C PHE A 117 9.72 3.53 -26.19
N PHE A 118 10.55 3.32 -25.16
CA PHE A 118 11.52 2.22 -25.10
C PHE A 118 10.93 0.87 -24.67
N GLY A 119 9.61 0.76 -24.52
CA GLY A 119 8.91 -0.52 -24.35
C GLY A 119 8.69 -0.97 -22.90
N PHE A 120 9.00 -0.13 -21.90
CA PHE A 120 8.63 -0.42 -20.51
C PHE A 120 7.14 -0.24 -20.33
N ARG A 121 6.41 -1.29 -19.94
CA ARG A 121 4.95 -1.25 -19.77
C ARG A 121 4.50 -2.10 -18.60
N LEU A 122 3.33 -1.78 -18.06
CA LEU A 122 2.70 -2.57 -17.00
C LEU A 122 2.21 -3.94 -17.50
N GLY A 123 1.63 -3.99 -18.70
CA GLY A 123 1.03 -5.21 -19.23
C GLY A 123 -0.24 -5.61 -18.46
N TRP A 124 -1.00 -4.64 -17.94
CA TRP A 124 -2.20 -4.90 -17.14
C TRP A 124 -3.43 -5.18 -17.99
N THR A 125 -3.44 -4.73 -19.24
CA THR A 125 -4.60 -4.85 -20.13
C THR A 125 -4.16 -5.26 -21.53
N ASP A 126 -4.99 -6.04 -22.21
CA ASP A 126 -4.75 -6.40 -23.63
C ASP A 126 -4.82 -5.18 -24.57
N SER A 127 -5.55 -4.14 -24.17
CA SER A 127 -5.61 -2.87 -24.89
C SER A 127 -4.33 -2.07 -24.69
N LYS A 128 -3.48 -2.03 -25.73
CA LYS A 128 -2.22 -1.25 -25.71
C LYS A 128 -2.42 0.22 -25.34
N THR A 129 -3.55 0.82 -25.72
CA THR A 129 -3.86 2.23 -25.40
C THR A 129 -4.17 2.42 -23.92
N LEU A 130 -4.97 1.53 -23.33
CA LEU A 130 -5.27 1.58 -21.90
C LEU A 130 -4.02 1.27 -21.07
N ASP A 131 -3.21 0.31 -21.51
CA ASP A 131 -1.97 -0.06 -20.84
C ASP A 131 -0.95 1.09 -20.85
N LEU A 132 -0.84 1.84 -21.94
CA LEU A 132 -0.03 3.07 -22.00
C LEU A 132 -0.54 4.11 -20.99
N PHE A 133 -1.85 4.36 -20.94
CA PHE A 133 -2.45 5.31 -20.01
C PHE A 133 -2.19 4.91 -18.54
N PHE A 134 -2.43 3.66 -18.18
CA PHE A 134 -2.19 3.16 -16.84
C PHE A 134 -0.70 3.16 -16.48
N SER A 135 0.20 2.89 -17.44
CA SER A 135 1.64 2.95 -17.21
C SER A 135 2.11 4.36 -16.88
N ILE A 136 1.61 5.40 -17.58
CA ILE A 136 1.91 6.80 -17.23
C ILE A 136 1.37 7.11 -15.83
N LEU A 137 0.11 6.76 -15.57
CA LEU A 137 -0.52 7.02 -14.26
C LEU A 137 0.25 6.35 -13.13
N TRP A 138 0.72 5.11 -13.35
CA TRP A 138 1.48 4.37 -12.36
C TRP A 138 2.86 4.99 -12.10
N ILE A 139 3.64 5.27 -13.16
CA ILE A 139 4.96 5.89 -13.00
C ILE A 139 4.82 7.22 -12.26
N VAL A 140 3.99 8.13 -12.78
CA VAL A 140 3.81 9.47 -12.20
C VAL A 140 3.18 9.40 -10.81
N GLY A 141 2.20 8.51 -10.61
CA GLY A 141 1.50 8.32 -9.34
C GLY A 141 2.42 7.82 -8.24
N ILE A 142 3.19 6.76 -8.50
CA ILE A 142 4.14 6.20 -7.53
C ILE A 142 5.30 7.17 -7.27
N THR A 143 5.83 7.82 -8.30
CA THR A 143 6.86 8.86 -8.13
C THR A 143 6.40 9.98 -7.19
N ASN A 144 5.19 10.52 -7.39
CA ASN A 144 4.65 11.54 -6.49
C ASN A 144 4.28 10.98 -5.11
N ALA A 145 3.85 9.72 -5.02
CA ALA A 145 3.54 9.10 -3.74
C ALA A 145 4.78 9.04 -2.83
N PHE A 146 5.96 8.71 -3.36
CA PHE A 146 7.21 8.73 -2.59
C PHE A 146 7.68 10.13 -2.22
N ASN A 147 7.45 11.13 -3.07
CA ASN A 147 7.73 12.53 -2.76
C ASN A 147 6.84 13.05 -1.63
N LEU A 148 5.54 12.76 -1.66
CA LEU A 148 4.60 13.12 -0.60
C LEU A 148 4.85 12.36 0.72
N LEU A 149 5.35 11.13 0.63
CA LEU A 149 5.71 10.30 1.79
C LEU A 149 7.00 10.78 2.48
N ASP A 150 7.85 11.56 1.81
CA ASP A 150 9.10 12.12 2.36
C ASP A 150 8.85 13.30 3.32
N ASN A 151 8.00 13.07 4.31
CA ASN A 151 7.58 14.07 5.31
C ASN A 151 8.15 13.81 6.72
N MET A 152 8.85 12.70 6.93
CA MET A 152 9.45 12.30 8.21
C MET A 152 10.77 11.54 8.01
N ASP A 153 11.69 11.72 8.96
CA ASP A 153 13.03 11.11 8.97
C ASP A 153 12.98 9.58 8.76
N GLY A 154 13.67 9.11 7.71
CA GLY A 154 13.74 7.69 7.36
C GLY A 154 12.51 7.16 6.62
N LEU A 155 11.34 7.82 6.66
CA LEU A 155 10.09 7.22 6.22
C LEU A 155 10.09 6.79 4.74
N SER A 156 10.33 7.72 3.82
CA SER A 156 10.28 7.45 2.38
C SER A 156 11.37 6.45 1.96
N GLY A 157 12.62 6.67 2.40
CA GLY A 157 13.73 5.77 2.14
C GLY A 157 13.52 4.35 2.70
N GLY A 158 12.98 4.20 3.90
CA GLY A 158 12.77 2.89 4.49
C GLY A 158 11.61 2.13 3.87
N ILE A 159 10.51 2.81 3.54
CA ILE A 159 9.41 2.20 2.78
C ILE A 159 9.89 1.76 1.39
N ALA A 160 10.72 2.57 0.72
CA ALA A 160 11.34 2.22 -0.55
C ALA A 160 12.28 1.01 -0.44
N PHE A 161 13.09 0.94 0.62
CA PHE A 161 13.95 -0.22 0.89
C PHE A 161 13.14 -1.49 1.12
N ILE A 162 12.11 -1.43 1.98
CA ILE A 162 11.26 -2.59 2.28
C ILE A 162 10.54 -3.07 1.00
N ALA A 163 9.91 -2.14 0.26
CA ALA A 163 9.22 -2.46 -0.98
C ALA A 163 10.18 -3.06 -2.02
N GLY A 164 11.36 -2.46 -2.22
CA GLY A 164 12.38 -3.01 -3.11
C GLY A 164 12.90 -4.37 -2.67
N ALA A 165 13.02 -4.64 -1.37
CA ALA A 165 13.49 -5.91 -0.85
C ALA A 165 12.46 -7.03 -1.08
N PHE A 166 11.16 -6.74 -0.89
CA PHE A 166 10.10 -7.68 -1.22
C PHE A 166 9.97 -7.89 -2.72
N LEU A 167 10.16 -6.85 -3.53
CA LEU A 167 10.21 -6.98 -4.99
C LEU A 167 11.39 -7.85 -5.44
N PHE A 168 12.57 -7.67 -4.82
CA PHE A 168 13.74 -8.49 -5.09
C PHE A 168 13.48 -9.94 -4.73
N LEU A 169 12.94 -10.18 -3.54
CA LEU A 169 12.62 -11.52 -3.07
C LEU A 169 11.56 -12.19 -3.95
N TYR A 170 10.54 -11.45 -4.38
CA TYR A 170 9.51 -11.95 -5.29
C TYR A 170 10.11 -12.44 -6.61
N HIS A 171 10.88 -11.60 -7.31
CA HIS A 171 11.50 -11.96 -8.58
C HIS A 171 12.60 -13.02 -8.44
N TYR A 172 13.33 -13.02 -7.32
CA TYR A 172 14.37 -14.01 -7.05
C TYR A 172 13.79 -15.41 -6.80
N LEU A 173 12.67 -15.50 -6.08
CA LEU A 173 11.99 -16.78 -5.79
C LEU A 173 11.13 -17.27 -6.96
N ASN A 174 10.67 -16.37 -7.83
CA ASN A 174 9.81 -16.69 -8.97
C ASN A 174 10.48 -16.26 -10.29
N PRO A 175 11.57 -16.93 -10.72
CA PRO A 175 12.24 -16.59 -11.96
C PRO A 175 11.37 -16.96 -13.17
N SER A 176 10.83 -15.93 -13.85
CA SER A 176 10.07 -16.12 -15.09
C SER A 176 10.95 -15.92 -16.32
N PRO A 177 10.94 -16.86 -17.30
CA PRO A 177 11.59 -16.64 -18.59
C PRO A 177 11.06 -15.36 -19.25
N GLY A 178 11.94 -14.42 -19.59
CA GLY A 178 11.60 -13.25 -20.41
C GLY A 178 11.11 -11.98 -19.70
N SER A 179 10.67 -12.02 -18.43
CA SER A 179 10.01 -10.85 -17.80
C SER A 179 10.86 -10.09 -16.78
N PHE A 180 11.78 -10.74 -16.05
CA PHE A 180 12.68 -10.04 -15.13
C PHE A 180 14.01 -10.80 -15.00
N SER A 181 14.98 -10.40 -15.82
CA SER A 181 16.25 -11.10 -16.01
C SER A 181 17.27 -10.78 -14.89
N ILE A 182 18.37 -11.54 -14.81
CA ILE A 182 19.58 -11.25 -13.99
C ILE A 182 19.90 -9.73 -13.92
N PRO A 183 19.85 -8.97 -15.03
CA PRO A 183 19.99 -7.52 -15.07
C PRO A 183 19.04 -6.72 -14.15
N GLY A 184 17.75 -7.10 -14.06
CA GLY A 184 16.76 -6.40 -13.23
C GLY A 184 17.02 -6.62 -11.75
N LEU A 185 17.37 -7.85 -11.36
CA LEU A 185 17.80 -8.16 -9.98
C LEU A 185 19.11 -7.46 -9.60
N LEU A 186 20.05 -7.33 -10.54
CA LEU A 186 21.28 -6.55 -10.34
C LEU A 186 20.96 -5.07 -10.08
N LEU A 187 20.13 -4.45 -10.92
CA LEU A 187 19.69 -3.06 -10.76
C LEU A 187 19.00 -2.85 -9.41
N LEU A 188 18.06 -3.73 -9.06
CA LEU A 188 17.34 -3.67 -7.78
C LEU A 188 18.29 -3.87 -6.58
N SER A 189 19.32 -4.72 -6.71
CA SER A 189 20.36 -4.87 -5.68
C SER A 189 21.15 -3.58 -5.44
N THR A 190 21.53 -2.89 -6.51
CA THR A 190 22.23 -1.59 -6.40
C THR A 190 21.32 -0.51 -5.82
N TYR A 191 20.05 -0.47 -6.22
CA TYR A 191 19.04 0.40 -5.63
C TYR A 191 18.93 0.20 -4.11
N LEU A 192 18.76 -1.05 -3.67
CA LEU A 192 18.67 -1.39 -2.25
C LEU A 192 19.91 -1.00 -1.46
N GLY A 193 21.10 -1.27 -2.01
CA GLY A 193 22.36 -0.87 -1.37
C GLY A 193 22.46 0.64 -1.20
N SER A 194 22.15 1.41 -2.26
CA SER A 194 22.21 2.88 -2.21
C SER A 194 21.28 3.49 -1.16
N ILE A 195 20.05 2.97 -1.06
CA ILE A 195 19.07 3.46 -0.08
C ILE A 195 19.49 3.09 1.33
N LEU A 196 19.94 1.86 1.56
CA LEU A 196 20.36 1.45 2.91
C LEU A 196 21.56 2.28 3.40
N GLY A 197 22.51 2.58 2.52
CA GLY A 197 23.66 3.42 2.87
C GLY A 197 23.26 4.85 3.20
N PHE A 198 22.28 5.41 2.48
CA PHE A 198 21.70 6.72 2.80
C PHE A 198 20.91 6.71 4.12
N LEU A 199 20.13 5.66 4.37
CA LEU A 199 19.30 5.53 5.58
C LEU A 199 20.11 5.58 6.87
N VAL A 200 21.37 5.17 6.87
CA VAL A 200 22.27 5.33 8.03
C VAL A 200 22.36 6.78 8.51
N TYR A 201 22.26 7.74 7.59
CA TYR A 201 22.33 9.17 7.88
C TYR A 201 20.98 9.87 7.95
N ASN A 202 19.94 9.26 7.39
CA ASN A 202 18.60 9.82 7.29
C ASN A 202 17.62 9.26 8.34
N PHE A 203 17.90 8.10 8.94
CA PHE A 203 17.06 7.54 10.00
C PHE A 203 17.05 8.45 11.24
N ASN A 204 15.90 8.54 11.90
CA ASN A 204 15.69 9.50 12.99
C ASN A 204 16.70 9.33 14.14
N PRO A 205 17.40 10.41 14.57
CA PRO A 205 17.33 11.77 14.05
C PRO A 205 18.16 11.99 12.77
N ALA A 206 17.54 12.52 11.72
CA ALA A 206 18.19 12.70 10.42
C ALA A 206 19.31 13.75 10.43
N SER A 207 20.42 13.44 9.77
CA SER A 207 21.54 14.36 9.55
C SER A 207 21.55 15.01 8.15
N ILE A 208 20.76 14.45 7.23
CA ILE A 208 20.57 14.90 5.84
C ILE A 208 19.21 14.40 5.31
N PHE A 209 18.49 15.23 4.57
CA PHE A 209 17.27 14.87 3.84
C PHE A 209 17.55 14.58 2.38
N MET A 210 16.73 13.72 1.78
CA MET A 210 16.94 13.33 0.39
C MET A 210 16.53 14.43 -0.59
N GLY A 211 15.56 15.27 -0.23
CA GLY A 211 15.01 16.31 -1.09
C GLY A 211 14.12 15.75 -2.20
N ASP A 212 13.61 16.62 -3.05
CA ASP A 212 12.80 16.24 -4.20
C ASP A 212 13.62 15.46 -5.22
N ALA A 213 14.91 15.80 -5.37
CA ALA A 213 15.86 15.02 -6.18
C ALA A 213 15.87 13.55 -5.80
N GLY A 214 15.94 13.25 -4.50
CA GLY A 214 16.01 11.89 -3.99
C GLY A 214 14.67 11.18 -4.05
N SER A 215 13.62 11.80 -3.51
CA SER A 215 12.30 11.18 -3.34
C SER A 215 11.63 10.87 -4.69
N LEU A 216 11.73 11.77 -5.67
CA LEU A 216 11.25 11.51 -7.03
C LEU A 216 12.05 10.39 -7.71
N PHE A 217 13.38 10.41 -7.56
CA PHE A 217 14.26 9.39 -8.12
C PHE A 217 13.94 7.98 -7.58
N ILE A 218 13.87 7.82 -6.25
CA ILE A 218 13.63 6.50 -5.65
C ILE A 218 12.24 5.95 -6.01
N GLY A 219 11.23 6.82 -6.09
CA GLY A 219 9.87 6.44 -6.46
C GLY A 219 9.77 6.07 -7.93
N PHE A 220 10.40 6.84 -8.82
CA PHE A 220 10.46 6.53 -10.26
C PHE A 220 11.16 5.20 -10.52
N VAL A 221 12.35 4.99 -9.96
CA VAL A 221 13.08 3.73 -10.14
C VAL A 221 12.24 2.55 -9.68
N LEU A 222 11.61 2.64 -8.50
CA LEU A 222 10.80 1.54 -7.99
C LEU A 222 9.54 1.30 -8.82
N ALA A 223 8.86 2.35 -9.28
CA ALA A 223 7.73 2.22 -10.20
C ALA A 223 8.13 1.48 -11.47
N CYS A 224 9.27 1.85 -12.07
CA CYS A 224 9.80 1.21 -13.28
C CYS A 224 10.23 -0.25 -13.02
N LEU A 225 10.78 -0.57 -11.85
CA LEU A 225 11.16 -1.94 -11.49
C LEU A 225 9.95 -2.86 -11.25
N THR A 226 8.74 -2.32 -11.09
CA THR A 226 7.52 -3.15 -11.07
C THR A 226 6.97 -3.46 -12.46
N MET A 227 7.53 -2.86 -13.51
CA MET A 227 7.08 -3.00 -14.90
C MET A 227 7.88 -4.08 -15.62
N THR A 228 7.26 -4.71 -16.61
CA THR A 228 7.93 -5.73 -17.43
C THR A 228 8.43 -5.13 -18.74
N GLN A 229 9.61 -5.56 -19.20
CA GLN A 229 10.11 -5.27 -20.54
C GLN A 229 9.53 -6.25 -21.57
N ASN A 230 8.21 -6.20 -21.81
CA ASN A 230 7.59 -7.07 -22.80
C ASN A 230 7.63 -6.43 -24.19
N THR A 231 8.62 -6.82 -25.00
CA THR A 231 8.68 -6.51 -26.44
C THR A 231 8.05 -7.59 -27.31
N SER A 232 7.68 -8.75 -26.78
CA SER A 232 7.06 -9.85 -27.52
C SER A 232 6.38 -10.79 -26.51
N LEU A 233 5.31 -11.49 -26.91
CA LEU A 233 4.44 -12.38 -26.10
C LEU A 233 3.17 -11.68 -25.56
N ALA A 234 2.28 -11.32 -26.48
CA ALA A 234 0.85 -11.12 -26.21
C ALA A 234 0.03 -12.31 -26.76
N ASN A 235 0.62 -13.51 -26.78
CA ASN A 235 0.07 -14.69 -27.46
C ASN A 235 -0.25 -15.86 -26.53
N GLU A 236 -0.07 -15.73 -25.22
CA GLU A 236 -0.54 -16.75 -24.28
C GLU A 236 -1.88 -16.30 -23.71
N GLU A 237 -2.87 -17.19 -23.72
CA GLU A 237 -4.17 -16.96 -23.07
C GLU A 237 -3.94 -16.59 -21.60
N THR A 238 -3.97 -15.30 -21.30
CA THR A 238 -3.74 -14.78 -19.96
C THR A 238 -4.95 -15.17 -19.11
N SER A 239 -4.81 -16.23 -18.30
CA SER A 239 -5.79 -16.55 -17.28
C SER A 239 -6.05 -15.30 -16.42
N PHE A 240 -7.33 -15.02 -16.12
CA PHE A 240 -7.74 -13.90 -15.25
C PHE A 240 -6.91 -13.83 -13.95
N PHE A 241 -6.47 -14.98 -13.44
CA PHE A 241 -5.67 -15.08 -12.23
C PHE A 241 -4.20 -14.67 -12.42
N HIS A 242 -3.63 -14.89 -13.61
CA HIS A 242 -2.32 -14.36 -13.94
C HIS A 242 -2.36 -12.82 -13.99
N LEU A 243 -3.39 -12.24 -14.62
CA LEU A 243 -3.61 -10.79 -14.62
C LEU A 243 -3.77 -10.22 -13.21
N LEU A 244 -4.50 -10.94 -12.34
CA LEU A 244 -4.71 -10.52 -10.96
C LEU A 244 -3.40 -10.49 -10.16
N SER A 245 -2.52 -11.48 -10.34
CA SER A 245 -1.19 -11.50 -9.71
C SER A 245 -0.28 -10.38 -10.23
N VAL A 246 -0.29 -10.12 -11.55
CA VAL A 246 0.52 -9.07 -12.20
C VAL A 246 0.18 -7.67 -11.66
N ILE A 247 -1.10 -7.43 -11.34
CA ILE A 247 -1.54 -6.14 -10.78
C ILE A 247 -1.36 -6.11 -9.26
N LEU A 248 -1.83 -7.15 -8.56
CA LEU A 248 -1.97 -7.11 -7.12
C LEU A 248 -0.63 -7.14 -6.38
N ILE A 249 0.36 -7.88 -6.90
CA ILE A 249 1.66 -8.03 -6.24
C ILE A 249 2.40 -6.68 -6.16
N PRO A 250 2.59 -5.92 -7.26
CA PRO A 250 3.13 -4.56 -7.20
C PRO A 250 2.34 -3.62 -6.29
N VAL A 251 1.00 -3.69 -6.32
CA VAL A 251 0.13 -2.86 -5.47
C VAL A 251 0.33 -3.17 -3.99
N LEU A 252 0.45 -4.45 -3.61
CA LEU A 252 0.72 -4.84 -2.23
C LEU A 252 2.14 -4.45 -1.80
N ILE A 253 3.14 -4.59 -2.67
CA ILE A 253 4.52 -4.18 -2.36
C ILE A 253 4.60 -2.65 -2.15
N LEU A 254 3.88 -1.87 -2.95
CA LEU A 254 3.81 -0.41 -2.89
C LEU A 254 2.61 0.11 -2.08
N PHE A 255 2.08 -0.72 -1.18
CA PHE A 255 0.81 -0.44 -0.52
C PHE A 255 0.82 0.84 0.30
N ILE A 256 1.88 1.11 1.07
CA ILE A 256 1.95 2.29 1.94
C ILE A 256 1.97 3.61 1.16
N PRO A 257 2.84 3.81 0.14
CA PRO A 257 2.80 5.01 -0.69
C PRO A 257 1.43 5.25 -1.34
N ILE A 258 0.82 4.19 -1.88
CA ILE A 258 -0.51 4.25 -2.52
C ILE A 258 -1.58 4.63 -1.50
N LEU A 259 -1.59 3.96 -0.35
CA LEU A 259 -2.58 4.14 0.71
C LEU A 259 -2.50 5.54 1.31
N ASP A 260 -1.31 6.02 1.65
CA ASP A 260 -1.16 7.34 2.27
C ASP A 260 -1.55 8.48 1.32
N THR A 261 -1.11 8.40 0.07
CA THR A 261 -1.45 9.39 -0.96
C THR A 261 -2.95 9.40 -1.26
N GLY A 262 -3.55 8.21 -1.40
CA GLY A 262 -4.99 8.07 -1.60
C GLY A 262 -5.80 8.58 -0.40
N PHE A 263 -5.34 8.27 0.81
CA PHE A 263 -5.96 8.70 2.06
C PHE A 263 -5.94 10.22 2.21
N VAL A 264 -4.78 10.85 2.04
CA VAL A 264 -4.65 12.32 2.10
C VAL A 264 -5.51 12.99 1.04
N SER A 265 -5.47 12.49 -0.20
CA SER A 265 -6.28 13.02 -1.31
C SER A 265 -7.78 12.94 -1.03
N LEU A 266 -8.25 11.81 -0.50
CA LEU A 266 -9.64 11.60 -0.12
C LEU A 266 -10.06 12.54 1.01
N MET A 267 -9.26 12.63 2.07
CA MET A 267 -9.56 13.48 3.23
C MET A 267 -9.60 14.95 2.83
N ARG A 268 -8.63 15.43 2.04
CA ARG A 268 -8.63 16.80 1.52
C ARG A 268 -9.89 17.10 0.70
N LYS A 269 -10.30 16.17 -0.17
CA LYS A 269 -11.54 16.30 -0.97
C LYS A 269 -12.79 16.37 -0.08
N LEU A 270 -12.90 15.51 0.93
CA LEU A 270 -14.02 15.51 1.88
C LEU A 270 -14.11 16.82 2.67
N PHE A 271 -12.96 17.41 3.03
CA PHE A 271 -12.89 18.70 3.73
C PHE A 271 -12.74 19.92 2.80
N ARG A 272 -12.98 19.76 1.48
CA ARG A 272 -12.88 20.83 0.46
C ARG A 272 -11.55 21.60 0.46
N ARG A 273 -10.44 20.91 0.75
CA ARG A 273 -9.08 21.44 0.65
C ARG A 273 -8.43 21.02 -0.67
N PRO A 274 -7.61 21.88 -1.30
CA PRO A 274 -6.89 21.52 -2.51
C PRO A 274 -5.86 20.41 -2.23
N ILE A 275 -5.81 19.41 -3.12
CA ILE A 275 -4.89 18.26 -3.01
C ILE A 275 -3.43 18.71 -3.18
N SER A 276 -3.17 19.79 -3.92
CA SER A 276 -1.82 20.29 -4.24
C SER A 276 -1.12 21.05 -3.09
N GLN A 277 -1.83 21.39 -2.01
CA GLN A 277 -1.21 22.09 -0.88
C GLN A 277 -0.54 21.10 0.08
N GLY A 278 0.73 21.33 0.41
CA GLY A 278 1.44 20.55 1.45
C GLY A 278 0.76 20.71 2.82
N GLY A 279 0.69 19.61 3.59
CA GLY A 279 -0.05 19.58 4.85
C GLY A 279 0.50 18.54 5.84
N ARG A 280 0.06 18.63 7.10
CA ARG A 280 0.41 17.69 8.18
C ARG A 280 -0.62 16.56 8.31
N ASP A 281 -1.35 16.26 7.25
CA ASP A 281 -2.51 15.35 7.25
C ASP A 281 -2.19 13.91 6.82
N HIS A 282 -0.92 13.65 6.50
CA HIS A 282 -0.37 12.31 6.26
C HIS A 282 -0.57 11.37 7.46
N SER A 283 -0.62 10.08 7.16
CA SER A 283 -0.82 9.02 8.15
C SER A 283 0.28 9.06 9.22
N SER A 284 1.51 9.38 8.80
CA SER A 284 2.69 9.57 9.64
C SER A 284 2.48 10.66 10.72
N HIS A 285 1.98 11.83 10.32
CA HIS A 285 1.67 12.94 11.24
C HIS A 285 0.47 12.65 12.14
N ARG A 286 -0.55 11.95 11.64
CA ARG A 286 -1.70 11.54 12.47
C ARG A 286 -1.28 10.55 13.56
N LEU A 287 -0.35 9.64 13.27
CA LEU A 287 0.24 8.74 14.27
C LEU A 287 0.98 9.52 15.37
N VAL A 288 1.71 10.57 15.00
CA VAL A 288 2.34 11.47 15.97
C VAL A 288 1.28 12.23 16.78
N ALA A 289 0.19 12.67 16.15
CA ALA A 289 -0.90 13.40 16.82
C ALA A 289 -1.65 12.55 17.87
N ILE A 290 -1.70 11.22 17.73
CA ILE A 290 -2.23 10.30 18.76
C ILE A 290 -1.21 9.95 19.86
N GLY A 291 0.00 10.53 19.83
CA GLY A 291 1.00 10.40 20.89
C GLY A 291 2.20 9.49 20.57
N PHE A 292 2.35 8.99 19.34
CA PHE A 292 3.56 8.27 18.96
C PHE A 292 4.73 9.26 18.79
N SER A 293 5.95 8.81 19.12
CA SER A 293 7.14 9.54 18.67
C SER A 293 7.34 9.33 17.17
N GLU A 294 8.05 10.25 16.51
CA GLU A 294 8.30 10.18 15.06
C GLU A 294 8.89 8.83 14.64
N LYS A 295 9.93 8.38 15.36
CA LYS A 295 10.54 7.05 15.16
C LYS A 295 9.52 5.92 15.29
N LYS A 296 8.61 5.95 16.27
CA LYS A 296 7.61 4.90 16.43
C LYS A 296 6.57 4.94 15.31
N ALA A 297 6.14 6.12 14.87
CA ALA A 297 5.22 6.27 13.74
C ALA A 297 5.80 5.66 12.45
N VAL A 298 7.08 5.95 12.16
CA VAL A 298 7.80 5.36 11.02
C VAL A 298 7.90 3.84 11.12
N LEU A 299 8.26 3.31 12.30
CA LEU A 299 8.34 1.85 12.52
C LEU A 299 6.99 1.14 12.37
N VAL A 300 5.88 1.79 12.77
CA VAL A 300 4.53 1.24 12.54
C VAL A 300 4.23 1.15 11.04
N LEU A 301 4.54 2.20 10.28
CA LEU A 301 4.35 2.18 8.81
C LEU A 301 5.27 1.16 8.13
N TYR A 302 6.49 0.95 8.62
CA TYR A 302 7.35 -0.15 8.17
C TYR A 302 6.71 -1.51 8.46
N GLY A 303 6.12 -1.70 9.64
CA GLY A 303 5.42 -2.93 10.00
C GLY A 303 4.27 -3.25 9.03
N PHE A 304 3.47 -2.27 8.64
CA PHE A 304 2.43 -2.46 7.63
C PHE A 304 2.99 -2.76 6.24
N SER A 305 4.09 -2.10 5.85
CA SER A 305 4.78 -2.38 4.59
C SER A 305 5.33 -3.80 4.53
N VAL A 306 5.95 -4.27 5.62
CA VAL A 306 6.43 -5.66 5.76
C VAL A 306 5.27 -6.65 5.71
N ALA A 307 4.18 -6.39 6.42
CA ALA A 307 2.99 -7.26 6.39
C ALA A 307 2.40 -7.36 4.98
N SER A 308 2.34 -6.24 4.24
CA SER A 308 1.87 -6.21 2.86
C SER A 308 2.80 -6.98 1.91
N GLY A 309 4.12 -6.81 2.06
CA GLY A 309 5.11 -7.54 1.28
C GLY A 309 5.10 -9.05 1.55
N LEU A 310 4.94 -9.46 2.81
CA LEU A 310 4.77 -10.87 3.18
C LEU A 310 3.50 -11.45 2.59
N LEU A 311 2.39 -10.70 2.62
CA LEU A 311 1.15 -11.11 1.97
C LEU A 311 1.38 -11.31 0.47
N ALA A 312 2.06 -10.38 -0.21
CA ALA A 312 2.36 -10.48 -1.64
C ALA A 312 3.16 -11.75 -2.00
N LEU A 313 4.16 -12.12 -1.19
CA LEU A 313 4.91 -13.37 -1.37
C LEU A 313 4.07 -14.61 -1.10
N ALA A 314 3.22 -14.55 -0.07
CA ALA A 314 2.35 -15.64 0.33
C ALA A 314 1.31 -16.01 -0.75
N LEU A 315 0.86 -15.04 -1.56
CA LEU A 315 -0.11 -15.28 -2.63
C LEU A 315 0.33 -16.34 -3.65
N ASN A 316 1.64 -16.55 -3.83
CA ASN A 316 2.18 -17.56 -4.75
C ASN A 316 2.25 -18.96 -4.14
N HIS A 317 2.11 -19.07 -2.82
CA HIS A 317 2.20 -20.34 -2.09
C HIS A 317 0.83 -20.91 -1.70
N PHE A 318 -0.19 -20.04 -1.67
CA PHE A 318 -1.56 -20.43 -1.34
C PHE A 318 -2.41 -20.61 -2.58
N ASN A 319 -3.38 -21.53 -2.49
CA ASN A 319 -4.43 -21.62 -3.48
C ASN A 319 -5.23 -20.31 -3.54
N ILE A 320 -5.95 -20.13 -4.64
CA ILE A 320 -6.66 -18.88 -4.90
C ILE A 320 -7.72 -18.55 -3.86
N GLY A 321 -8.45 -19.55 -3.36
CA GLY A 321 -9.49 -19.34 -2.36
C GLY A 321 -8.91 -18.75 -1.08
N THR A 322 -7.83 -19.34 -0.59
CA THR A 322 -7.11 -18.87 0.60
C THR A 322 -6.49 -17.49 0.36
N SER A 323 -5.88 -17.27 -0.80
CA SER A 323 -5.31 -15.98 -1.18
C SER A 323 -6.34 -14.85 -1.13
N VAL A 324 -7.54 -15.05 -1.70
CA VAL A 324 -8.64 -14.07 -1.67
C VAL A 324 -9.08 -13.76 -0.23
N VAL A 325 -9.22 -14.78 0.61
CA VAL A 325 -9.58 -14.60 2.03
C VAL A 325 -8.54 -13.75 2.75
N LEU A 326 -7.25 -14.07 2.60
CA LEU A 326 -6.17 -13.33 3.26
C LEU A 326 -6.13 -11.87 2.82
N ILE A 327 -6.33 -11.59 1.53
CA ILE A 327 -6.41 -10.22 0.99
C ILE A 327 -7.58 -9.47 1.62
N ILE A 328 -8.78 -10.04 1.67
CA ILE A 328 -9.96 -9.36 2.23
C ILE A 328 -9.75 -9.07 3.72
N LEU A 329 -9.24 -10.04 4.49
CA LEU A 329 -8.95 -9.85 5.91
C LEU A 329 -7.90 -8.75 6.13
N TYR A 330 -6.84 -8.72 5.33
CA TYR A 330 -5.84 -7.66 5.38
C TYR A 330 -6.45 -6.29 5.06
N LEU A 331 -7.21 -6.17 3.97
CA LEU A 331 -7.85 -4.91 3.58
C LEU A 331 -8.85 -4.41 4.63
N LEU A 332 -9.60 -5.30 5.27
CA LEU A 332 -10.48 -4.93 6.39
C LEU A 332 -9.68 -4.41 7.59
N PHE A 333 -8.59 -5.10 7.96
CA PHE A 333 -7.72 -4.65 9.04
C PHE A 333 -7.15 -3.24 8.77
N ILE A 334 -6.65 -3.01 7.55
CA ILE A 334 -6.17 -1.70 7.11
C ILE A 334 -7.30 -0.66 7.16
N LEU A 335 -8.47 -0.99 6.62
CA LEU A 335 -9.61 -0.08 6.59
C LEU A 335 -9.96 0.40 8.01
N PHE A 336 -10.02 -0.50 8.99
CA PHE A 336 -10.31 -0.10 10.38
C PHE A 336 -9.24 0.80 10.96
N PHE A 337 -7.97 0.48 10.75
CA PHE A 337 -6.87 1.28 11.25
C PHE A 337 -6.86 2.69 10.64
N TRP A 338 -7.10 2.82 9.33
CA TRP A 338 -7.13 4.13 8.67
C TRP A 338 -8.40 4.93 8.98
N ILE A 339 -9.54 4.28 9.24
CA ILE A 339 -10.73 4.96 9.78
C ILE A 339 -10.44 5.55 11.17
N TYR A 340 -9.76 4.82 12.05
CA TYR A 340 -9.32 5.35 13.34
C TYR A 340 -8.44 6.59 13.15
N LEU A 341 -7.44 6.48 12.28
CA LEU A 341 -6.51 7.56 11.99
C LEU A 341 -7.21 8.79 11.37
N ALA A 342 -8.26 8.57 10.57
CA ALA A 342 -9.08 9.63 9.98
C ALA A 342 -9.77 10.52 11.02
N LYS A 343 -10.20 9.94 12.16
CA LYS A 343 -10.86 10.67 13.26
C LYS A 343 -9.92 11.62 14.01
N VAL A 344 -8.61 11.38 13.94
CA VAL A 344 -7.60 12.18 14.63
C VAL A 344 -7.56 13.59 14.04
N LYS A 345 -7.93 14.60 14.82
CA LYS A 345 -7.87 16.01 14.42
C LYS A 345 -6.43 16.51 14.49
N VAL A 346 -5.79 16.69 13.32
CA VAL A 346 -4.41 17.23 13.24
C VAL A 346 -4.37 18.76 13.19
N TYR A 347 -5.49 19.41 12.87
CA TYR A 347 -5.61 20.87 12.86
C TYR A 347 -6.53 21.33 13.99
N SER A 348 -6.14 22.38 14.72
CA SER A 348 -7.09 23.18 15.49
C SER A 348 -8.00 23.90 14.50
N GLU A 349 -9.28 23.58 14.50
CA GLU A 349 -10.27 24.25 13.64
C GLU A 349 -10.42 25.73 14.06
N LYS A 350 -9.64 26.60 13.44
CA LYS A 350 -10.02 27.98 13.12
C LYS A 350 -9.84 28.14 11.61
N SER A 351 -10.83 28.69 10.91
CA SER A 351 -11.08 28.61 9.46
C SER A 351 -11.68 27.25 9.08
N ILE A 352 -12.99 27.08 8.86
CA ILE A 352 -13.84 27.75 7.86
C ILE A 352 -15.32 27.78 8.33
N ILE A 353 -15.62 27.34 9.56
CA ILE A 353 -17.00 27.26 10.08
C ILE A 353 -17.49 28.60 10.68
N SER A 354 -16.61 29.60 10.86
CA SER A 354 -16.98 30.86 11.51
C SER A 354 -17.75 31.87 10.65
N ASP A 355 -17.83 31.70 9.32
CA ASP A 355 -18.31 32.77 8.43
C ASP A 355 -19.59 32.45 7.62
N HIS A 356 -20.35 31.41 7.99
CA HIS A 356 -21.65 31.17 7.36
C HIS A 356 -22.80 31.10 8.38
N PRO A 357 -23.68 32.14 8.43
CA PRO A 357 -24.86 32.11 9.25
C PRO A 357 -25.91 31.17 8.65
N SER A 358 -26.37 30.24 9.48
CA SER A 358 -27.72 29.66 9.55
C SER A 358 -28.50 29.43 8.25
N GLY A 359 -28.65 28.15 7.87
CA GLY A 359 -29.77 27.70 7.03
C GLY A 359 -29.50 26.39 6.29
N GLY A 360 -29.99 25.26 6.82
CA GLY A 360 -30.17 24.02 6.04
C GLY A 360 -29.34 22.78 6.41
N PHE A 361 -28.71 22.71 7.58
CA PHE A 361 -27.88 21.55 7.98
C PHE A 361 -28.59 20.53 8.90
N THR A 362 -29.86 20.24 8.64
CA THR A 362 -30.55 19.07 9.22
C THR A 362 -30.65 17.81 8.34
N PRO A 363 -30.05 17.67 7.13
CA PRO A 363 -29.95 16.37 6.47
C PRO A 363 -28.68 15.60 6.84
N LEU A 364 -27.54 16.26 7.11
CA LEU A 364 -26.24 15.57 7.16
C LEU A 364 -26.04 14.64 8.37
N LEU A 365 -26.66 14.94 9.51
CA LEU A 365 -26.61 14.07 10.69
C LEU A 365 -27.52 12.84 10.56
N ILE A 366 -28.65 12.98 9.85
CA ILE A 366 -29.54 11.86 9.49
C ILE A 366 -28.89 11.03 8.37
N GLU A 367 -28.24 11.68 7.41
CA GLU A 367 -27.47 11.05 6.34
C GLU A 367 -26.23 10.32 6.89
N MET A 368 -25.54 10.87 7.88
CA MET A 368 -24.44 10.19 8.58
C MET A 368 -24.92 8.96 9.36
N THR A 369 -26.07 9.05 10.03
CA THR A 369 -26.62 7.92 10.79
C THR A 369 -27.10 6.80 9.87
N TYR A 370 -27.72 7.13 8.75
CA TYR A 370 -28.13 6.16 7.72
C TYR A 370 -26.91 5.55 7.00
N ARG A 371 -25.92 6.37 6.62
CA ARG A 371 -24.64 5.90 6.04
C ARG A 371 -23.87 5.01 7.01
N ARG A 372 -23.92 5.29 8.31
CA ARG A 372 -23.33 4.43 9.35
C ARG A 372 -24.00 3.07 9.34
N ARG A 373 -25.32 2.98 9.49
CA ARG A 373 -26.05 1.69 9.48
C ARG A 373 -25.85 0.91 8.17
N LEU A 374 -25.83 1.60 7.04
CA LEU A 374 -25.49 0.98 5.75
C LEU A 374 -24.07 0.39 5.75
N PHE A 375 -23.09 1.13 6.25
CA PHE A 375 -21.73 0.62 6.40
C PHE A 375 -21.66 -0.61 7.32
N GLU A 376 -22.40 -0.60 8.44
CA GLU A 376 -22.47 -1.73 9.37
C GLU A 376 -23.01 -3.00 8.69
N VAL A 377 -24.09 -2.87 7.92
CA VAL A 377 -24.68 -3.99 7.16
C VAL A 377 -23.74 -4.46 6.05
N LEU A 378 -23.11 -3.55 5.31
CA LEU A 378 -22.15 -3.90 4.25
C LEU A 378 -20.92 -4.60 4.82
N LEU A 379 -20.40 -4.13 5.96
CA LEU A 379 -19.29 -4.78 6.65
C LEU A 379 -19.68 -6.19 7.07
N ASP A 380 -20.84 -6.35 7.72
CA ASP A 380 -21.30 -7.68 8.15
C ASP A 380 -21.54 -8.61 6.97
N LEU A 381 -22.06 -8.11 5.84
CA LEU A 381 -22.18 -8.88 4.60
C LEU A 381 -20.82 -9.44 4.15
N VAL A 382 -19.77 -8.62 4.18
CA VAL A 382 -18.41 -9.07 3.86
C VAL A 382 -17.92 -10.09 4.89
N LEU A 383 -18.06 -9.82 6.20
CA LEU A 383 -17.62 -10.72 7.26
C LEU A 383 -18.31 -12.08 7.18
N ILE A 384 -19.62 -12.12 6.93
CA ILE A 384 -20.41 -13.34 6.77
C ILE A 384 -19.91 -14.15 5.58
N THR A 385 -19.72 -13.47 4.44
CA THR A 385 -19.22 -14.11 3.21
C THR A 385 -17.83 -14.69 3.42
N VAL A 386 -16.91 -13.92 3.99
CA VAL A 386 -15.53 -14.36 4.26
C VAL A 386 -15.52 -15.48 5.29
N ALA A 387 -16.28 -15.39 6.39
CA ALA A 387 -16.33 -16.43 7.41
C ALA A 387 -16.86 -17.75 6.85
N TYR A 388 -17.94 -17.70 6.04
CA TYR A 388 -18.54 -18.91 5.48
C TYR A 388 -17.62 -19.56 4.43
N TYR A 389 -17.01 -18.74 3.57
CA TYR A 389 -16.02 -19.20 2.59
C TYR A 389 -14.77 -19.78 3.24
N THR A 390 -14.24 -19.11 4.27
CA THR A 390 -13.09 -19.59 5.05
C THR A 390 -13.41 -20.91 5.75
N ALA A 391 -14.62 -21.04 6.30
CA ALA A 391 -15.06 -22.28 6.94
C ALA A 391 -15.11 -23.46 5.95
N TYR A 392 -15.52 -23.20 4.70
CA TYR A 392 -15.47 -24.20 3.64
C TYR A 392 -14.03 -24.58 3.30
N LEU A 393 -13.16 -23.60 3.06
CA LEU A 393 -11.76 -23.86 2.72
C LEU A 393 -11.02 -24.62 3.84
N LEU A 394 -11.19 -24.23 5.10
CA LEU A 394 -10.60 -24.94 6.24
C LEU A 394 -11.09 -26.38 6.35
N ARG A 395 -12.35 -26.64 5.98
CA ARG A 395 -12.91 -27.99 6.01
C ARG A 395 -12.38 -28.88 4.88
N PHE A 396 -12.13 -28.32 3.70
CA PHE A 396 -11.73 -29.05 2.50
C PHE A 396 -10.29 -28.78 2.08
N GLU A 397 -9.43 -28.44 3.05
CA GLU A 397 -7.98 -28.24 2.87
C GLU A 397 -7.64 -27.24 1.74
N GLY A 398 -8.52 -26.25 1.54
CA GLY A 398 -8.35 -25.17 0.59
C GLY A 398 -8.72 -25.49 -0.86
N ALA A 399 -9.17 -26.71 -1.19
CA ALA A 399 -9.56 -27.07 -2.55
C ALA A 399 -11.10 -27.00 -2.75
N PRO A 400 -11.59 -26.37 -3.84
CA PRO A 400 -12.99 -26.47 -4.23
C PRO A 400 -13.27 -27.91 -4.70
N GLY A 401 -13.97 -28.69 -3.87
CA GLY A 401 -14.33 -30.07 -4.18
C GLY A 401 -15.66 -30.18 -4.93
N THR A 402 -16.14 -31.41 -5.15
CA THR A 402 -17.43 -31.70 -5.82
C THR A 402 -18.64 -31.04 -5.14
N ASN A 403 -18.52 -30.66 -3.87
CA ASN A 403 -19.57 -30.00 -3.10
C ASN A 403 -19.55 -28.47 -3.20
N PHE A 404 -18.64 -27.89 -3.99
CA PHE A 404 -18.48 -26.43 -4.09
C PHE A 404 -19.72 -25.74 -4.68
N ASP A 405 -20.34 -26.32 -5.71
CA ASP A 405 -21.57 -25.79 -6.31
C ASP A 405 -22.73 -25.76 -5.32
N PHE A 406 -22.83 -26.79 -4.48
CA PHE A 406 -23.83 -26.84 -3.41
C PHE A 406 -23.54 -25.79 -2.33
N PHE A 407 -22.28 -25.58 -1.99
CA PHE A 407 -21.86 -24.52 -1.07
C PHE A 407 -22.18 -23.12 -1.63
N LEU A 408 -21.96 -22.86 -2.92
CA LEU A 408 -22.31 -21.58 -3.53
C LEU A 408 -23.83 -21.34 -3.52
N LYS A 409 -24.64 -22.40 -3.71
CA LYS A 409 -26.10 -22.31 -3.59
C LYS A 409 -26.57 -22.04 -2.15
N SER A 410 -25.82 -22.47 -1.12
CA SER A 410 -26.18 -22.20 0.28
C SER A 410 -25.74 -20.82 0.76
N LEU A 411 -24.74 -20.19 0.13
CA LEU A 411 -24.20 -18.89 0.54
C LEU A 411 -25.28 -17.78 0.64
N PRO A 412 -26.17 -17.56 -0.35
CA PRO A 412 -27.23 -16.55 -0.22
C PRO A 412 -28.18 -16.82 0.94
N ILE A 413 -28.47 -18.09 1.23
CA ILE A 413 -29.35 -18.50 2.34
C ILE A 413 -28.69 -18.20 3.68
N VAL A 414 -27.39 -18.49 3.81
CA VAL A 414 -26.61 -18.19 5.02
C VAL A 414 -26.51 -16.67 5.24
N ILE A 415 -26.21 -15.91 4.18
CA ILE A 415 -26.18 -14.44 4.23
C ILE A 415 -27.53 -13.88 4.68
N ALA A 416 -28.62 -14.27 4.01
CA ALA A 416 -29.95 -13.76 4.30
C ALA A 416 -30.39 -14.10 5.74
N GLY A 417 -30.18 -15.35 6.17
CA GLY A 417 -30.50 -15.76 7.53
C GLY A 417 -29.67 -15.01 8.57
N GLN A 418 -28.37 -14.88 8.36
CA GLN A 418 -27.50 -14.21 9.33
C GLN A 418 -27.83 -12.73 9.47
N ILE A 419 -28.06 -12.01 8.36
CA ILE A 419 -28.48 -10.60 8.37
C ILE A 419 -29.86 -10.44 9.02
N LEU A 420 -30.82 -11.32 8.72
CA LEU A 420 -32.14 -11.30 9.35
C LEU A 420 -32.03 -11.44 10.87
N PHE A 421 -31.23 -12.37 11.36
CA PHE A 421 -31.05 -12.58 12.79
C PHE A 421 -30.26 -11.45 13.45
N PHE A 422 -29.31 -10.82 12.77
CA PHE A 422 -28.68 -9.58 13.25
C PHE A 422 -29.71 -8.45 13.39
N PHE A 423 -30.64 -8.33 12.44
CA PHE A 423 -31.72 -7.36 12.51
C PHE A 423 -32.70 -7.66 13.67
N LEU A 424 -33.17 -8.91 13.80
CA LEU A 424 -34.14 -9.34 14.83
C LEU A 424 -33.59 -9.19 16.26
N PHE A 425 -32.32 -9.54 16.47
CA PHE A 425 -31.66 -9.41 17.77
C PHE A 425 -31.17 -7.98 18.05
N GLY A 426 -31.42 -7.04 17.14
CA GLY A 426 -31.11 -5.62 17.34
C GLY A 426 -29.62 -5.28 17.28
N VAL A 427 -28.79 -6.08 16.59
CA VAL A 427 -27.34 -5.83 16.43
C VAL A 427 -27.07 -4.46 15.80
N TYR A 428 -27.92 -4.02 14.86
CA TYR A 428 -27.84 -2.71 14.20
C TYR A 428 -28.48 -1.55 14.96
N ARG A 429 -29.04 -1.81 16.16
CA ARG A 429 -29.66 -0.78 17.00
C ARG A 429 -28.69 -0.21 18.05
N GLY A 430 -27.62 -0.93 18.37
CA GLY A 430 -26.63 -0.53 19.39
C GLY A 430 -25.54 0.40 18.86
N ILE A 431 -24.99 1.26 19.73
CA ILE A 431 -23.85 2.13 19.41
C ILE A 431 -22.55 1.35 19.68
N TRP A 432 -21.76 1.09 18.64
CA TRP A 432 -20.55 0.24 18.76
C TRP A 432 -19.47 0.83 19.67
N GLU A 433 -19.44 2.16 19.83
CA GLU A 433 -18.47 2.88 20.67
C GLU A 433 -18.67 2.57 22.17
N SER A 434 -19.84 2.06 22.57
CA SER A 434 -20.15 1.66 23.95
C SER A 434 -20.27 0.14 24.16
N THR A 435 -19.73 -0.69 23.25
CA THR A 435 -19.90 -2.16 23.28
C THR A 435 -19.48 -2.74 24.64
N SER A 436 -20.46 -3.28 25.37
CA SER A 436 -20.32 -3.90 26.68
C SER A 436 -20.24 -5.43 26.59
N LEU A 437 -19.85 -6.10 27.69
CA LEU A 437 -19.90 -7.57 27.77
C LEU A 437 -21.31 -8.14 27.50
N ARG A 438 -22.38 -7.37 27.77
CA ARG A 438 -23.76 -7.78 27.50
C ARG A 438 -24.08 -7.75 26.00
N ASP A 439 -23.46 -6.85 25.25
CA ASP A 439 -23.62 -6.76 23.81
C ASP A 439 -22.96 -7.95 23.12
N LEU A 440 -21.82 -8.42 23.62
CA LEU A 440 -21.17 -9.65 23.14
C LEU A 440 -22.08 -10.88 23.30
N ILE A 441 -22.83 -10.98 24.40
CA ILE A 441 -23.83 -12.05 24.59
C ILE A 441 -24.94 -11.95 23.55
N THR A 442 -25.41 -10.74 23.26
CA THR A 442 -26.44 -10.49 22.23
C THR A 442 -25.93 -10.89 20.85
N TYR A 443 -24.68 -10.56 20.52
CA TYR A 443 -24.03 -10.99 19.28
C TYR A 443 -23.91 -12.51 19.21
N GLY A 444 -23.50 -13.16 20.30
CA GLY A 444 -23.43 -14.62 20.38
C GLY A 444 -24.78 -15.29 20.13
N LYS A 445 -25.87 -14.76 20.70
CA LYS A 445 -27.25 -15.24 20.43
C LYS A 445 -27.64 -15.04 18.97
N ALA A 446 -27.38 -13.86 18.41
CA ALA A 446 -27.71 -13.54 17.02
C ALA A 446 -26.92 -14.39 16.02
N ILE A 447 -25.63 -14.64 16.28
CA ILE A 447 -24.77 -15.53 15.48
C ILE A 447 -25.26 -16.96 15.55
N THR A 448 -25.58 -17.45 16.75
CA THR A 448 -26.08 -18.81 16.96
C THR A 448 -27.40 -19.04 16.24
N ALA A 449 -28.38 -18.14 16.43
CA ALA A 449 -29.67 -18.23 15.75
C ALA A 449 -29.53 -18.08 14.22
N GLY A 450 -28.72 -17.13 13.77
CA GLY A 450 -28.38 -16.90 12.37
C GLY A 450 -27.58 -18.01 11.70
N THR A 451 -26.96 -18.91 12.47
CA THR A 451 -26.31 -20.13 11.96
C THR A 451 -27.28 -21.31 11.93
N ILE A 452 -28.06 -21.51 12.99
CA ILE A 452 -28.99 -22.65 13.12
C ILE A 452 -30.15 -22.53 12.11
N ALA A 453 -30.71 -21.34 11.92
CA ALA A 453 -31.87 -21.18 11.04
C ALA A 453 -31.57 -21.52 9.56
N PRO A 454 -30.47 -21.03 8.94
CA PRO A 454 -30.04 -21.50 7.63
C PRO A 454 -29.78 -23.00 7.55
N ILE A 455 -29.20 -23.61 8.59
CA ILE A 455 -29.01 -25.07 8.64
C ILE A 455 -30.35 -25.80 8.55
N LEU A 456 -31.34 -25.41 9.35
CA LEU A 456 -32.67 -26.03 9.34
C LEU A 456 -33.36 -25.84 7.98
N LEU A 457 -33.24 -24.66 7.37
CA LEU A 457 -33.80 -24.38 6.06
C LEU A 457 -33.12 -25.19 4.96
N LEU A 458 -31.79 -25.31 4.97
CA LEU A 458 -31.04 -26.15 4.04
C LEU A 458 -31.37 -27.63 4.24
N LEU A 459 -31.62 -28.07 5.48
CA LEU A 459 -32.09 -29.41 5.78
C LEU A 459 -33.47 -29.68 5.18
N PHE A 460 -34.38 -28.73 5.30
CA PHE A 460 -35.71 -28.85 4.73
C PHE A 460 -35.68 -28.88 3.20
N LEU A 461 -34.93 -27.97 2.56
CA LEU A 461 -34.90 -27.81 1.10
C LEU A 461 -34.10 -28.89 0.38
N TYR A 462 -32.95 -29.29 0.93
CA TYR A 462 -31.98 -30.16 0.25
C TYR A 462 -31.75 -31.50 0.96
N ARG A 463 -32.46 -31.77 2.07
CA ARG A 463 -32.32 -32.99 2.89
C ARG A 463 -30.88 -33.31 3.33
N PHE A 464 -29.99 -32.31 3.35
CA PHE A 464 -28.57 -32.43 3.71
C PHE A 464 -27.74 -33.43 2.90
N TYR A 465 -28.22 -33.91 1.74
CA TYR A 465 -27.37 -34.70 0.86
C TYR A 465 -26.21 -33.79 0.39
N SER A 466 -24.98 -34.17 0.75
CA SER A 466 -23.72 -33.48 0.39
C SER A 466 -23.25 -32.28 1.24
N PHE A 467 -23.91 -31.90 2.34
CA PHE A 467 -23.44 -30.80 3.21
C PHE A 467 -22.64 -31.27 4.43
N SER A 468 -21.43 -30.73 4.63
CA SER A 468 -20.62 -31.03 5.82
C SER A 468 -21.04 -30.18 7.02
N ARG A 469 -21.48 -30.84 8.10
CA ARG A 469 -21.86 -30.19 9.38
C ARG A 469 -20.71 -29.39 9.99
N ALA A 470 -19.47 -29.83 9.77
CA ALA A 470 -18.28 -29.17 10.28
C ALA A 470 -18.10 -27.75 9.73
N VAL A 471 -18.52 -27.47 8.48
CA VAL A 471 -18.44 -26.11 7.90
C VAL A 471 -19.25 -25.13 8.74
N PHE A 472 -20.44 -25.50 9.19
CA PHE A 472 -21.27 -24.60 9.99
C PHE A 472 -20.73 -24.37 11.41
N VAL A 473 -20.08 -25.38 12.01
CA VAL A 473 -19.41 -25.23 13.31
C VAL A 473 -18.21 -24.29 13.20
N ILE A 474 -17.39 -24.46 12.16
CA ILE A 474 -16.24 -23.57 11.90
C ILE A 474 -16.75 -22.15 11.59
N TYR A 475 -17.79 -22.00 10.76
CA TYR A 475 -18.42 -20.72 10.44
C TYR A 475 -18.91 -19.99 11.69
N TRP A 476 -19.60 -20.69 12.60
CA TRP A 476 -20.07 -20.13 13.87
C TRP A 476 -18.91 -19.57 14.70
N GLY A 477 -17.81 -20.33 14.82
CA GLY A 477 -16.61 -19.88 15.54
C GLY A 477 -15.95 -18.67 14.89
N LEU A 478 -15.79 -18.68 13.56
CA LEU A 478 -15.22 -17.55 12.81
C LEU A 478 -16.07 -16.28 12.93
N MET A 479 -17.40 -16.41 12.87
CA MET A 479 -18.32 -15.29 13.03
C MET A 479 -18.24 -14.67 14.42
N LEU A 480 -18.17 -15.48 15.48
CA LEU A 480 -17.96 -14.98 16.84
C LEU A 480 -16.68 -14.15 16.93
N MET A 481 -15.59 -14.65 16.35
CA MET A 481 -14.31 -13.95 16.35
C MET A 481 -14.38 -12.66 15.53
N PHE A 482 -14.83 -12.70 14.28
CA PHE A 482 -14.86 -11.54 13.37
C PHE A 482 -15.77 -10.43 13.87
N VAL A 483 -16.98 -10.74 14.34
CA VAL A 483 -17.89 -9.74 14.88
C VAL A 483 -17.32 -9.16 16.18
N SER A 484 -16.78 -9.99 17.08
CA SER A 484 -16.20 -9.47 18.33
C SER A 484 -15.02 -8.54 18.07
N VAL A 485 -14.09 -8.93 17.19
CA VAL A 485 -12.91 -8.11 16.84
C VAL A 485 -13.33 -6.80 16.21
N THR A 486 -14.26 -6.81 15.25
CA THR A 486 -14.71 -5.58 14.59
C THR A 486 -15.46 -4.67 15.56
N ARG A 487 -16.36 -5.18 16.40
CA ARG A 487 -17.10 -4.33 17.35
C ARG A 487 -16.21 -3.76 18.46
N LEU A 488 -15.28 -4.57 18.98
CA LEU A 488 -14.31 -4.11 19.96
C LEU A 488 -13.31 -3.11 19.39
N SER A 489 -12.94 -3.22 18.10
CA SER A 489 -12.06 -2.24 17.47
C SER A 489 -12.72 -0.86 17.45
N PHE A 490 -14.03 -0.75 17.15
CA PHE A 490 -14.73 0.54 17.21
C PHE A 490 -14.80 1.14 18.62
N ARG A 491 -14.81 0.31 19.67
CA ARG A 491 -14.72 0.78 21.06
C ARG A 491 -13.32 1.30 21.43
N ALA A 492 -12.26 0.74 20.85
CA ALA A 492 -10.91 1.29 21.04
C ALA A 492 -10.71 2.61 20.27
N VAL A 493 -11.58 2.87 19.30
CA VAL A 493 -11.49 3.96 18.30
C VAL A 493 -12.43 5.14 18.62
N GLY A 494 -13.45 4.95 19.45
CA GLY A 494 -14.38 5.99 19.93
C GLY A 494 -14.16 6.23 21.42
#